data_AF-A0A0J1H0T3-F1
#
_entry.id   AF-A0A0J1H0T3-F1
#
_cell.length_a   1.000
_cell.length_b   1.000
_cell.length_c   1.000
_cell.angle_alpha   90.00
_cell.angle_beta   90.00
_cell.angle_gamma   90.00
#
_symmetry.space_group_name_H-M   'P 1'
#
loop_
_entity.id
_entity.type
_entity.pdbx_description
1 polymer ?
#
loop_
_entity_poly.entity_id
_entity_poly.type
_entity_poly.pdbx_seq_one_letter_code
_entity_poly.pdbx_strand_id
1 'polypeptide(L)' 'MINIKGNGDTMDQADTLRHFFARQESRNHLERCIEEVRDSIRDGNFTLLNYQLNELEKAQLDFESFEE' A
#
# COMPACT_ATOMS: atom_id res chain seq x y z
N MET A 1 34.83 -13.49 -28.59
CA MET A 1 33.52 -13.97 -28.10
C MET A 1 33.18 -13.17 -26.85
N ILE A 2 32.25 -12.23 -26.93
CA ILE A 2 31.77 -11.49 -25.76
C ILE A 2 30.57 -12.25 -25.22
N ASN A 3 30.75 -12.91 -24.08
CA ASN A 3 29.71 -13.69 -23.43
C ASN A 3 28.87 -12.75 -22.56
N ILE A 4 27.77 -12.23 -23.13
CA ILE A 4 26.82 -11.35 -22.42
C ILE A 4 25.94 -12.25 -21.55
N LYS A 5 26.45 -12.62 -20.37
CA LYS A 5 25.69 -13.33 -19.34
C LYS A 5 25.47 -12.36 -18.19
N GLY A 6 24.29 -11.72 -18.13
CA GLY A 6 24.00 -10.75 -17.07
C GLY A 6 22.63 -10.07 -17.09
N ASN A 7 21.62 -10.60 -17.80
CA ASN A 7 20.30 -9.93 -17.86
C ASN A 7 19.28 -10.44 -16.82
N GLY A 8 19.56 -11.53 -16.09
CA GLY A 8 18.64 -12.11 -15.10
C GLY A 8 18.64 -11.38 -13.76
N ASP A 9 19.83 -11.02 -13.25
CA ASP A 9 19.99 -10.48 -11.89
C ASP A 9 19.45 -9.05 -11.75
N THR A 10 19.49 -8.24 -12.82
CA THR A 10 18.94 -6.88 -12.83
C THR A 10 17.40 -6.86 -12.87
N MET A 11 16.78 -7.86 -13.50
CA MET A 11 15.31 -7.97 -13.56
C MET A 11 14.75 -8.37 -12.20
N ASP A 12 15.40 -9.33 -11.53
CA ASP A 12 15.04 -9.80 -10.18
C ASP A 12 15.19 -8.68 -9.12
N GLN A 13 16.23 -7.85 -9.23
CA GLN A 13 16.39 -6.66 -8.37
C GLN A 13 15.33 -5.59 -8.64
N ALA A 14 14.93 -5.37 -9.89
CA ALA A 14 13.90 -4.40 -10.25
C ALA A 14 12.51 -4.83 -9.73
N ASP A 15 12.18 -6.13 -9.83
CA ASP A 15 10.92 -6.68 -9.33
C ASP A 15 10.87 -6.67 -7.79
N THR A 16 12.00 -6.95 -7.12
CA THR A 16 12.12 -6.79 -5.67
C THR A 16 11.86 -5.34 -5.22
N LEU A 17 12.46 -4.36 -5.91
CA LEU A 17 12.23 -2.94 -5.61
C LEU A 17 10.77 -2.52 -5.86
N ARG A 18 10.15 -2.99 -6.94
CA ARG A 18 8.73 -2.72 -7.22
C ARG A 18 7.83 -3.25 -6.11
N HIS A 19 8.07 -4.48 -5.66
CA HIS A 19 7.30 -5.08 -4.56
C HIS A 19 7.48 -4.28 -3.27
N PHE A 20 8.71 -3.85 -2.95
CA PHE A 20 8.99 -3.00 -1.80
C PHE A 20 8.23 -1.66 -1.86
N PHE A 21 8.28 -0.97 -3.00
CA PHE A 21 7.57 0.30 -3.16
C PHE A 21 6.05 0.14 -3.13
N ALA A 22 5.50 -0.91 -3.74
CA ALA A 22 4.07 -1.22 -3.70
C ALA A 22 3.59 -1.45 -2.26
N ARG A 23 4.35 -2.22 -1.47
CA ARG A 23 4.04 -2.42 -0.04
C ARG A 23 4.11 -1.11 0.75
N GLN A 24 5.12 -0.28 0.51
CA GLN A 24 5.26 1.02 1.17
C GLN A 24 4.10 1.96 0.81
N GLU A 25 3.67 1.98 -0.45
CA GLU A 25 2.52 2.75 -0.90
C GLU A 25 1.23 2.29 -0.23
N SER A 26 1.00 0.97 -0.17
CA SER A 26 -0.15 0.38 0.51
C SER A 26 -0.18 0.74 1.99
N ARG A 27 0.98 0.72 2.66
CA ARG A 27 1.10 1.16 4.06
C ARG A 27 0.75 2.64 4.22
N ASN A 28 1.28 3.51 3.36
CA ASN A 28 1.01 4.94 3.40
C ASN A 28 -0.48 5.24 3.15
N HIS A 29 -1.13 4.44 2.29
CA HIS A 29 -2.57 4.54 2.06
C HIS A 29 -3.36 4.16 3.32
N LEU A 30 -3.02 3.04 3.97
CA LEU A 30 -3.64 2.61 5.22
C LEU A 30 -3.49 3.67 6.33
N GLU A 31 -2.30 4.22 6.52
CA GLU A 31 -2.03 5.27 7.51
C GLU A 31 -2.92 6.51 7.27
N ARG A 32 -3.12 6.91 6.00
CA ARG A 32 -3.99 8.03 5.63
C ARG A 32 -5.46 7.75 5.95
N CYS A 33 -5.98 6.56 5.61
CA CYS A 33 -7.36 6.21 5.91
C CYS A 33 -7.63 6.22 7.43
N ILE A 34 -6.66 5.81 8.24
CA ILE A 34 -6.75 5.88 9.70
C ILE A 34 -6.86 7.33 10.18
N GLU A 35 -6.06 8.25 9.62
CA GLU A 35 -6.12 9.67 9.95
C GLU A 35 -7.46 10.30 9.56
N GLU A 36 -7.94 10.00 8.35
CA GLU A 36 -9.22 10.48 7.84
C GLU A 36 -10.41 10.04 8.72
N VAL A 37 -10.43 8.77 9.16
CA VAL A 37 -11.41 8.25 10.12
C VAL A 37 -11.33 9.00 11.45
N ARG A 38 -10.12 9.21 11.98
CA ARG A 38 -9.91 9.94 13.25
C ARG A 38 -10.43 11.37 13.16
N ASP A 39 -10.19 12.04 12.04
CA ASP A 39 -10.64 13.41 11.81
C ASP A 39 -12.18 13.48 11.70
N SER A 40 -12.83 12.57 10.97
CA SER A 40 -14.31 12.53 10.95
C SER A 40 -14.93 12.23 12.30
N ILE A 41 -14.30 11.39 13.13
CA ILE A 41 -14.75 11.16 14.51
C ILE A 41 -14.61 12.45 15.33
N ARG A 42 -13.46 13.14 15.22
CA ARG A 42 -13.19 14.39 15.94
C ARG A 42 -14.19 15.49 15.56
N ASP A 43 -14.51 15.59 14.28
CA ASP A 43 -15.41 16.61 13.73
C ASP A 43 -16.89 16.24 13.89
N GLY A 44 -17.20 15.02 14.37
CA GLY A 44 -18.57 14.51 14.48
C GLY A 44 -19.25 14.28 13.12
N ASN A 45 -18.47 14.14 12.04
CA ASN A 45 -18.98 13.92 10.70
C ASN A 45 -19.29 12.44 10.45
N PHE A 46 -20.36 11.95 11.08
CA PHE A 46 -20.78 10.55 10.98
C PHE A 46 -21.27 10.15 9.57
N THR A 47 -21.68 11.12 8.75
CA THR A 47 -22.04 10.88 7.35
C THR A 47 -20.83 10.43 6.54
N LEU A 48 -19.68 11.10 6.72
CA LEU A 48 -18.44 10.76 6.04
C LEU A 48 -17.75 9.54 6.67
N LEU A 49 -17.93 9.34 7.99
CA LEU A 49 -17.28 8.26 8.73
C LEU A 49 -17.55 6.87 8.13
N ASN A 50 -18.80 6.56 7.77
CA ASN A 50 -19.13 5.25 7.19
C ASN A 50 -18.41 5.00 5.86
N TYR A 51 -18.24 6.03 5.03
CA TYR A 51 -17.48 5.91 3.80
C TYR A 51 -16.00 5.63 4.09
N GLN A 52 -15.39 6.39 5.00
CA GLN A 52 -13.98 6.24 5.35
C GLN A 52 -13.68 4.91 6.05
N LEU A 53 -14.61 4.36 6.84
CA LEU A 53 -14.47 3.03 7.42
C LEU A 53 -14.42 1.94 6.35
N ASN A 54 -15.22 2.05 5.29
CA ASN A 54 -15.16 1.11 4.16
C ASN A 54 -13.83 1.25 3.38
N GLU A 55 -13.34 2.48 3.18
CA GLU A 55 -12.05 2.69 2.52
C GLU A 55 -10.89 2.18 3.39
N LEU A 56 -10.99 2.32 4.72
CA LEU A 56 -10.03 1.76 5.67
C LEU A 56 -9.97 0.22 5.58
N GLU A 57 -11.12 -0.45 5.50
CA GLU A 57 -11.18 -1.91 5.34
C GLU A 57 -10.51 -2.37 4.04
N LYS A 58 -10.76 -1.67 2.92
CA LYS A 58 -10.09 -1.97 1.64
C LYS A 58 -8.58 -1.75 1.73
N ALA A 59 -8.14 -0.63 2.30
CA ALA A 59 -6.72 -0.33 2.45
C ALA A 59 -6.00 -1.37 3.35
N GLN A 60 -6.71 -1.93 4.33
CA GLN A 60 -6.19 -3.02 5.15
C GLN A 60 -6.00 -4.31 4.33
N LEU A 61 -7.02 -4.72 3.57
CA LEU A 61 -6.95 -5.91 2.71
C LEU A 61 -5.83 -5.77 1.66
N ASP A 62 -5.69 -4.60 1.04
CA ASP A 62 -4.63 -4.32 0.09
C ASP A 62 -3.25 -4.46 0.74
N PHE A 63 -3.07 -3.97 1.98
CA PHE A 63 -1.81 -4.10 2.70
C PHE A 63 -1.49 -5.54 3.09
N GLU A 64 -2.49 -6.29 3.56
CA GLU A 64 -2.36 -7.71 3.93
C GLU A 64 -2.03 -8.59 2.72
N SER A 65 -2.42 -8.20 1.50
CA SER A 65 -2.08 -8.93 0.27
C SER A 65 -0.57 -9.01 -0.03
N PHE A 66 0.26 -8.22 0.66
CA PHE A 66 1.72 -8.24 0.58
C PHE A 66 2.40 -9.02 1.73
N GLU A 67 1.65 -9.67 2.62
CA GLU A 67 2.20 -10.46 3.75
C GLU A 67 2.27 -11.97 3.50
N GLU A 68 1.86 -12.46 2.33
CA GLU A 68 2.03 -13.85 1.87
C GLU A 68 3.33 -14.07 1.08
#